data_AF-A0A1C6K681-F1
#
_entry.id   AF-A0A1C6K681-F1
#
_cell.length_a   1.000
_cell.length_b   1.000
_cell.length_c   1.000
_cell.angle_alpha   90.00
_cell.angle_beta   90.00
_cell.angle_gamma   90.00
#
_symmetry.space_group_name_H-M   'P 1'
#
loop_
_entity.id
_entity.type
_entity.pdbx_description
1 polymer ?
#
loop_
_entity_poly.entity_id
_entity_poly.type
_entity_poly.pdbx_seq_one_letter_code
_entity_poly.pdbx_strand_id
1 'polypeptide(L)'
;MVPFQNRDERLKIITYITITLIFQGIIFFAIYYSSITKINNKIINKNFAIVDKLNKKDKNIINEILPIITGREKLSDESVNNGEAILKEYSYTTNLSYKDNPLIGNIKIKDIALIVAATLGILGLIIYGFIYLINPLYKEIKYLTYRAENIIENRHIEKERSFKYSGSLDKFIIKFYTMEERIYNNIGLLQEEKINLKNIINDISHQLKTPLMAISMYNDILKDHREMENDDVDNFINLSNE
;
A
#
# COMPACT_ATOMS: atom_id res chain seq x y z
N MET A 1 -26.96 7.99 2.54
CA MET A 1 -25.96 6.92 2.74
C MET A 1 -25.14 6.86 1.45
N VAL A 2 -23.87 7.31 1.47
CA VAL A 2 -23.05 7.38 0.25
C VAL A 2 -22.42 6.00 0.03
N PRO A 3 -22.57 5.37 -1.15
CA PRO A 3 -22.11 3.99 -1.35
C PRO A 3 -20.59 3.88 -1.22
N PHE A 4 -20.15 2.77 -0.61
CA PHE A 4 -18.75 2.38 -0.46
C PHE A 4 -18.13 2.16 -1.84
N GLN A 5 -17.27 3.07 -2.26
CA GLN A 5 -16.56 3.00 -3.54
C GLN A 5 -15.16 2.43 -3.25
N ASN A 6 -15.12 1.17 -2.81
CA ASN A 6 -13.91 0.43 -2.44
C ASN A 6 -13.03 0.04 -3.65
N ARG A 7 -13.36 0.56 -4.84
CA ARG A 7 -12.92 0.00 -6.13
C ARG A 7 -11.65 0.63 -6.69
N ASP A 8 -11.27 1.85 -6.34
CA ASP A 8 -10.30 2.56 -7.19
C ASP A 8 -8.83 2.24 -6.90
N GLU A 9 -8.42 2.14 -5.64
CA GLU A 9 -7.01 1.94 -5.28
C GLU A 9 -6.53 0.49 -5.49
N ARG A 10 -7.35 -0.48 -5.07
CA ARG A 10 -7.07 -1.90 -5.27
C ARG A 10 -7.06 -2.26 -6.75
N LEU A 11 -7.96 -1.67 -7.54
CA LEU A 11 -8.01 -1.89 -8.99
C LEU A 11 -6.77 -1.30 -9.67
N LYS A 12 -6.28 -0.12 -9.26
CA LYS A 12 -5.00 0.42 -9.76
C LYS A 12 -3.83 -0.54 -9.51
N ILE A 13 -3.72 -1.08 -8.29
CA ILE A 13 -2.68 -2.06 -7.93
C ILE A 13 -2.81 -3.35 -8.74
N ILE A 14 -4.02 -3.91 -8.81
CA ILE A 14 -4.29 -5.14 -9.56
C ILE A 14 -4.01 -4.93 -11.05
N THR A 15 -4.45 -3.80 -11.62
CA THR A 15 -4.21 -3.46 -13.03
C THR A 15 -2.72 -3.32 -13.31
N TYR A 16 -1.97 -2.66 -12.45
CA TYR A 16 -0.52 -2.56 -12.54
C TYR A 16 0.14 -3.94 -12.55
N ILE A 17 -0.17 -4.79 -11.55
CA ILE A 17 0.38 -6.15 -11.46
C ILE A 17 0.03 -6.97 -12.70
N THR A 18 -1.21 -6.86 -13.19
CA THR A 18 -1.69 -7.62 -14.35
C THR A 18 -0.94 -7.21 -15.62
N ILE A 19 -0.74 -5.91 -15.84
CA ILE A 19 0.04 -5.38 -16.96
C ILE A 19 1.50 -5.86 -16.88
N THR A 20 2.11 -5.82 -15.69
CA THR A 20 3.49 -6.28 -15.50
C THR A 20 3.64 -7.78 -15.78
N LEU A 21 2.68 -8.61 -15.37
CA LEU A 21 2.69 -10.05 -15.65
C LEU A 21 2.50 -10.37 -17.13
N ILE A 22 1.62 -9.64 -17.83
CA ILE A 22 1.44 -9.78 -19.28
C ILE A 22 2.76 -9.44 -19.98
N PHE A 23 3.40 -8.33 -19.60
CA PHE A 23 4.69 -7.93 -20.15
C PHE A 23 5.79 -8.96 -19.91
N GLN A 24 5.83 -9.56 -18.71
CA GLN A 24 6.74 -10.67 -18.41
C GLN A 24 6.49 -11.89 -19.31
N GLY A 25 5.23 -12.24 -19.56
CA GLY A 25 4.88 -13.32 -20.48
C GLY A 25 5.42 -13.10 -21.90
N ILE A 26 5.34 -11.85 -22.40
CA ILE A 26 5.89 -11.48 -23.71
C ILE A 26 7.41 -11.66 -23.74
N ILE A 27 8.12 -11.23 -22.70
CA ILE A 27 9.58 -11.40 -22.60
C ILE A 27 9.95 -12.89 -22.62
N PHE A 28 9.27 -13.72 -21.82
CA PHE A 28 9.54 -15.16 -21.77
C PHE A 28 9.26 -15.84 -23.10
N PHE A 29 8.18 -15.46 -23.78
CA PHE A 29 7.87 -15.96 -25.11
C PHE A 29 8.96 -15.59 -26.12
N ALA A 30 9.45 -14.34 -26.10
CA ALA A 30 10.52 -13.89 -26.98
C ALA A 30 11.84 -14.67 -26.76
N ILE A 31 12.21 -14.91 -25.50
CA ILE A 31 13.40 -15.72 -25.16
C ILE A 31 13.22 -17.14 -25.69
N TYR A 32 12.08 -17.77 -25.40
CA TYR A 32 11.77 -19.13 -25.84
C TYR A 32 11.84 -19.26 -27.37
N TYR A 33 11.21 -18.34 -28.09
CA TYR A 33 11.23 -18.33 -29.55
C TYR A 33 12.65 -18.18 -30.11
N SER A 34 13.46 -17.30 -29.50
CA SER A 34 14.88 -17.14 -29.85
C SER A 34 15.67 -18.42 -29.59
N SER A 35 15.47 -19.09 -28.44
CA SER A 35 16.12 -20.36 -28.10
C SER A 35 15.85 -21.43 -29.14
N ILE A 36 14.57 -21.62 -29.49
CA ILE A 36 14.16 -22.64 -30.48
C ILE A 36 14.80 -22.36 -31.82
N THR A 37 14.77 -21.11 -32.28
CA THR A 37 15.33 -20.73 -33.57
C THR A 37 16.84 -21.00 -33.62
N LYS A 38 17.58 -20.65 -32.56
CA LYS A 38 19.02 -20.91 -32.46
C LYS A 38 19.34 -22.41 -32.43
N ILE A 39 18.56 -23.20 -31.70
CA ILE A 39 18.72 -24.66 -31.64
C ILE A 39 18.43 -25.28 -33.02
N ASN A 40 17.32 -24.89 -33.64
CA ASN A 40 16.93 -25.36 -34.97
C ASN A 40 18.04 -25.07 -36.01
N ASN A 41 18.55 -23.84 -36.03
CA ASN A 41 19.63 -23.47 -36.94
C ASN A 41 20.91 -24.28 -36.70
N LYS A 42 21.25 -24.58 -35.43
CA LYS A 42 22.39 -25.44 -35.12
C LYS A 42 22.19 -26.89 -35.57
N ILE A 43 20.98 -27.43 -35.43
CA ILE A 43 20.64 -28.77 -35.93
C ILE A 43 20.75 -28.81 -37.45
N ILE A 44 20.14 -27.83 -38.15
CA ILE A 44 20.21 -27.71 -39.61
C ILE A 44 21.66 -27.60 -40.09
N ASN A 45 22.48 -26.74 -39.47
CA ASN A 45 23.89 -26.57 -39.84
C ASN A 45 24.70 -27.86 -39.59
N LYS A 46 24.42 -28.59 -38.51
CA LYS A 46 25.05 -29.90 -38.27
C LYS A 46 24.64 -30.91 -39.35
N ASN A 47 23.37 -30.94 -39.74
CA ASN A 47 22.88 -31.82 -40.79
C ASN A 47 23.53 -31.48 -42.15
N PHE A 48 23.69 -30.20 -42.49
CA PHE A 48 24.44 -29.78 -43.68
C PHE A 48 25.88 -30.30 -43.66
N ALA A 49 26.58 -30.18 -42.53
CA ALA A 49 27.95 -30.67 -42.39
C ALA A 49 28.05 -32.21 -42.46
N ILE A 50 27.05 -32.93 -41.94
CA ILE A 50 26.96 -34.40 -42.04
C ILE A 50 26.80 -34.80 -43.51
N VAL A 51 25.82 -34.21 -44.20
CA VAL A 51 25.55 -34.51 -45.62
C VAL A 51 26.77 -34.22 -46.50
N ASP A 52 27.43 -33.07 -46.32
CA ASP A 52 28.65 -32.75 -47.08
C ASP A 52 29.79 -33.76 -46.85
N LYS A 53 30.03 -34.15 -45.59
CA LYS A 53 31.05 -35.17 -45.26
C LYS A 53 30.74 -36.53 -45.87
N LEU A 54 29.47 -36.93 -45.90
CA LEU A 54 29.03 -38.19 -46.51
C LEU A 54 29.14 -38.12 -48.05
N ASN A 55 28.77 -37.00 -48.66
CA ASN A 55 28.84 -36.78 -50.12
C ASN A 55 30.23 -36.93 -50.70
N LYS A 56 31.23 -36.52 -49.93
CA LYS A 56 32.63 -36.63 -50.32
C LYS A 56 33.15 -38.07 -50.28
N LYS A 57 32.49 -38.97 -49.55
CA LYS A 57 32.90 -40.37 -49.42
C LYS A 57 32.12 -41.30 -50.35
N ASP A 58 30.79 -41.25 -50.31
CA ASP A 58 29.93 -42.12 -51.10
C ASP A 58 28.58 -41.45 -51.38
N LYS A 59 28.26 -41.32 -52.67
CA LYS A 59 27.01 -40.70 -53.13
C LYS A 59 25.79 -41.60 -52.92
N ASN A 60 25.95 -42.92 -52.92
CA ASN A 60 24.82 -43.84 -52.78
C ASN A 60 24.27 -43.84 -51.34
N ILE A 61 25.16 -43.76 -50.34
CA ILE A 61 24.79 -43.71 -48.92
C ILE A 61 23.93 -42.48 -48.58
N ILE A 62 24.11 -41.35 -49.29
CA ILE A 62 23.30 -40.16 -49.07
C ILE A 62 21.82 -40.39 -49.37
N ASN A 63 21.52 -41.13 -50.44
CA ASN A 63 20.14 -41.34 -50.87
C ASN A 63 19.34 -42.11 -49.82
N GLU A 64 20.01 -42.94 -49.01
CA GLU A 64 19.41 -43.68 -47.89
C GLU A 64 19.23 -42.80 -46.63
N ILE A 65 20.12 -41.82 -46.40
CA ILE A 65 20.10 -41.00 -45.17
C ILE A 65 19.25 -39.72 -45.31
N LEU A 66 19.09 -39.18 -46.52
CA LEU A 66 18.31 -37.97 -46.79
C LEU A 66 16.84 -38.06 -46.29
N PRO A 67 16.11 -39.17 -46.52
CA PRO A 67 14.75 -39.35 -46.00
C PRO A 67 14.67 -39.25 -44.48
N ILE A 68 15.68 -39.75 -43.76
CA ILE A 68 15.77 -39.68 -42.29
C ILE A 68 15.98 -38.23 -41.83
N ILE A 69 16.95 -37.51 -42.42
CA ILE A 69 17.26 -36.11 -42.05
C ILE A 69 16.09 -35.16 -42.38
N THR A 70 15.38 -35.41 -43.47
CA THR A 70 14.25 -34.58 -43.92
C THR A 70 12.92 -34.98 -43.28
N GLY A 71 12.89 -36.03 -42.46
CA GLY A 71 11.69 -36.52 -41.78
C GLY A 71 10.66 -37.19 -42.71
N ARG A 72 11.07 -37.59 -43.91
CA ARG A 72 10.23 -38.34 -44.86
C ARG A 72 10.15 -39.82 -44.51
N GLU A 73 11.12 -40.31 -43.75
CA GLU A 73 11.16 -41.67 -43.23
C GLU A 73 10.89 -41.67 -41.73
N LYS A 74 10.10 -42.65 -41.27
CA LYS A 74 9.78 -42.82 -39.86
C LYS A 74 10.86 -43.65 -39.19
N LEU A 75 11.41 -43.14 -38.09
CA LEU A 75 12.42 -43.85 -37.29
C LEU A 75 11.80 -45.13 -36.68
N SER A 76 12.46 -46.27 -36.88
CA SER A 76 12.11 -47.53 -36.22
C SER A 76 12.83 -47.63 -34.88
N ASP A 77 12.19 -48.21 -33.85
CA ASP A 77 12.80 -48.37 -32.53
C ASP A 77 14.09 -49.20 -32.59
N GLU A 78 14.15 -50.19 -33.48
CA GLU A 78 15.35 -50.98 -33.74
C GLU A 78 16.51 -50.12 -34.28
N SER A 79 16.26 -49.24 -35.26
CA SER A 79 17.29 -48.35 -35.80
C SER A 79 17.80 -47.33 -34.76
N VAL A 80 16.90 -46.81 -33.91
CA VAL A 80 17.26 -45.88 -32.82
C VAL A 80 18.11 -46.59 -31.76
N ASN A 81 17.73 -47.80 -31.34
CA ASN A 81 18.47 -48.58 -30.35
C ASN A 81 19.85 -48.99 -30.87
N ASN A 82 19.95 -49.42 -32.13
CA ASN A 82 21.24 -49.75 -32.76
C ASN A 82 22.14 -48.50 -32.87
N GLY A 83 21.56 -47.35 -33.23
CA GLY A 83 22.27 -46.07 -33.27
C GLY A 83 22.73 -45.60 -31.87
N GLU A 84 21.90 -45.77 -30.85
CA GLU A 84 22.25 -45.46 -29.47
C GLU A 84 23.40 -46.35 -28.97
N ALA A 85 23.39 -47.65 -29.28
CA ALA A 85 24.47 -48.56 -28.90
C ALA A 85 25.84 -48.09 -29.43
N ILE A 86 25.90 -47.59 -30.67
CA ILE A 86 27.11 -47.04 -31.28
C ILE A 86 27.51 -45.71 -30.59
N LEU A 87 26.55 -44.81 -30.39
CA LEU A 87 26.82 -43.48 -29.82
C LEU A 87 27.14 -43.52 -28.31
N LYS A 88 26.75 -44.58 -27.62
CA LYS A 88 27.05 -44.82 -26.21
C LYS A 88 28.54 -44.93 -25.94
N GLU A 89 29.33 -45.48 -26.86
CA GLU A 89 30.81 -45.54 -26.77
C GLU A 89 31.44 -44.14 -26.70
N TYR A 90 30.76 -43.13 -27.24
CA TYR A 90 31.18 -41.73 -27.24
C TYR A 90 30.48 -40.92 -26.14
N SER A 91 29.89 -41.59 -25.14
CA SER A 91 29.12 -40.96 -24.05
C SER A 91 27.91 -40.15 -24.52
N TYR A 92 27.47 -40.34 -25.76
CA TYR A 92 26.31 -39.66 -26.33
C TYR A 92 25.07 -40.55 -26.14
N THR A 93 24.44 -40.40 -24.98
CA THR A 93 23.28 -41.20 -24.56
C THR A 93 22.04 -40.33 -24.38
N THR A 94 20.88 -40.96 -24.25
CA THR A 94 19.62 -40.30 -23.90
C THR A 94 19.67 -39.53 -22.57
N ASN A 95 20.57 -39.91 -21.65
CA ASN A 95 20.80 -39.23 -20.37
C ASN A 95 21.81 -38.07 -20.44
N LEU A 96 22.29 -37.70 -21.64
CA LEU A 96 23.22 -36.60 -21.79
C LEU A 96 22.59 -35.28 -21.31
N SER A 97 23.24 -34.64 -20.34
CA SER A 97 22.83 -33.33 -19.85
C SER A 97 22.79 -32.32 -21.00
N TYR A 98 21.76 -31.48 -21.02
CA TYR A 98 21.68 -30.41 -22.02
C TYR A 98 22.91 -29.50 -21.99
N LYS A 99 23.57 -29.34 -20.83
CA LYS A 99 24.79 -28.52 -20.66
C LYS A 99 25.97 -29.06 -21.47
N ASP A 100 26.08 -30.39 -21.52
CA ASP A 100 27.18 -31.09 -22.17
C ASP A 100 26.89 -31.35 -23.65
N ASN A 101 25.64 -31.13 -24.09
CA ASN A 101 25.26 -31.23 -25.48
C ASN A 101 25.89 -30.09 -26.31
N PRO A 102 26.75 -30.37 -27.30
CA PRO A 102 27.46 -29.33 -28.06
C PRO A 102 26.51 -28.43 -28.89
N LEU A 103 25.33 -28.92 -29.24
CA LEU A 103 24.33 -28.16 -29.97
C LEU A 103 23.54 -27.25 -29.02
N ILE A 104 23.19 -27.73 -27.83
CA ILE A 104 22.16 -27.12 -26.99
C ILE A 104 22.74 -26.37 -25.77
N GLY A 105 23.84 -26.83 -25.19
CA GLY A 105 24.30 -26.43 -23.85
C GLY A 105 24.51 -24.93 -23.67
N ASN A 106 25.33 -24.33 -24.53
CA ASN A 106 25.62 -22.90 -24.46
C ASN A 106 24.37 -22.02 -24.67
N ILE A 107 23.38 -22.49 -25.44
CA ILE A 107 22.13 -21.75 -25.68
C ILE A 107 21.27 -21.82 -24.42
N LYS A 108 21.02 -23.03 -23.91
CA LYS A 108 20.17 -23.24 -22.72
C LYS A 108 20.72 -22.55 -21.47
N ILE A 109 22.02 -22.58 -21.22
CA ILE A 109 22.61 -21.93 -20.03
C ILE A 109 22.39 -20.41 -20.08
N LYS A 110 22.66 -19.78 -21.23
CA LYS A 110 22.46 -18.33 -21.41
C LYS A 110 20.99 -17.94 -21.27
N ASP A 111 20.08 -18.71 -21.86
CA ASP A 111 18.65 -18.42 -21.83
C ASP A 111 18.08 -18.62 -20.41
N ILE A 112 18.52 -19.65 -19.68
CA ILE A 112 18.17 -19.84 -18.25
C ILE A 112 18.65 -18.65 -17.41
N ALA A 113 19.91 -18.23 -17.58
CA ALA A 113 20.45 -17.08 -16.84
C ALA A 113 19.65 -15.80 -17.14
N LEU A 114 19.24 -15.61 -18.40
CA LEU A 114 18.45 -14.45 -18.83
C LEU A 114 17.02 -14.50 -18.28
N ILE A 115 16.38 -15.68 -18.23
CA ILE A 115 15.08 -15.88 -17.58
C ILE A 115 15.15 -15.54 -16.09
N VAL A 116 16.18 -16.01 -15.39
CA VAL A 116 16.39 -15.72 -13.96
C VAL A 116 16.58 -14.22 -13.75
N ALA A 117 17.44 -13.58 -14.54
CA ALA A 117 17.66 -12.14 -14.46
C ALA A 117 16.38 -11.33 -14.74
N ALA A 118 15.62 -11.70 -15.78
CA ALA A 118 14.33 -11.08 -16.09
C ALA A 118 13.33 -11.22 -14.94
N THR A 119 13.26 -12.41 -14.32
CA THR A 119 12.37 -12.69 -13.18
C THR A 119 12.71 -11.80 -11.99
N LEU A 120 13.99 -11.69 -11.63
CA LEU A 120 14.44 -10.82 -10.54
C LEU A 120 14.19 -9.34 -10.83
N GLY A 121 14.43 -8.90 -12.07
CA GLY A 121 14.15 -7.53 -12.49
C GLY A 121 12.68 -7.16 -12.38
N ILE A 122 11.78 -8.07 -12.79
CA ILE A 122 10.34 -7.87 -12.70
C ILE A 122 9.85 -7.88 -11.25
N LEU A 123 10.38 -8.75 -10.39
CA LEU A 123 10.08 -8.71 -8.96
C LEU A 123 10.46 -7.35 -8.35
N GLY A 124 11.63 -6.82 -8.71
CA GLY A 124 12.04 -5.47 -8.30
C GLY A 124 11.08 -4.38 -8.77
N LEU A 125 10.62 -4.45 -10.03
CA LEU A 125 9.64 -3.52 -10.57
C LEU A 125 8.30 -3.57 -9.83
N ILE A 126 7.80 -4.78 -9.53
CA ILE A 126 6.55 -4.96 -8.78
C ILE A 126 6.65 -4.30 -7.41
N ILE A 127 7.73 -4.55 -6.67
CA ILE A 127 7.98 -3.96 -5.36
C ILE A 127 8.05 -2.43 -5.46
N TYR A 128 8.81 -1.91 -6.43
CA TYR A 128 8.95 -0.48 -6.65
C TYR A 128 7.60 0.19 -6.96
N GLY A 129 6.82 -0.38 -7.88
CA GLY A 129 5.48 0.12 -8.21
C GLY A 129 4.53 0.07 -7.03
N PHE A 130 4.58 -0.98 -6.22
CA PHE A 130 3.78 -1.11 -5.02
C PHE A 130 4.10 -0.01 -3.99
N ILE A 131 5.38 0.24 -3.72
CA ILE A 131 5.83 1.33 -2.84
C ILE A 131 5.36 2.69 -3.40
N TYR A 132 5.53 2.92 -4.71
CA TYR A 132 5.14 4.17 -5.35
C TYR A 132 3.63 4.45 -5.21
N LEU A 133 2.78 3.43 -5.39
CA LEU A 133 1.32 3.58 -5.24
C LEU A 133 0.89 3.80 -3.78
N ILE A 134 1.55 3.17 -2.80
CA ILE A 134 1.16 3.22 -1.39
C ILE A 134 1.74 4.41 -0.63
N ASN A 135 2.93 4.87 -0.99
CA ASN A 135 3.61 5.98 -0.32
C ASN A 135 2.72 7.24 -0.14
N PRO A 136 1.95 7.72 -1.13
CA PRO A 136 1.05 8.86 -0.92
C PRO A 136 -0.04 8.55 0.12
N LEU A 137 -0.64 7.37 0.09
CA LEU A 137 -1.64 6.95 1.08
C LEU A 137 -1.06 6.93 2.49
N TYR A 138 0.16 6.40 2.64
CA TYR A 138 0.84 6.37 3.94
C TYR A 138 1.14 7.77 4.47
N LYS A 139 1.56 8.70 3.60
CA LYS A 139 1.78 10.11 3.97
C LYS A 139 0.49 10.79 4.43
N GLU A 140 -0.62 10.54 3.75
CA GLU A 140 -1.92 11.09 4.15
C GLU A 140 -2.39 10.53 5.50
N ILE A 141 -2.26 9.22 5.73
CA ILE A 141 -2.59 8.62 7.04
C ILE A 141 -1.74 9.23 8.15
N LYS A 142 -0.43 9.40 7.93
CA LYS A 142 0.46 10.03 8.91
C LYS A 142 0.06 11.48 9.20
N TYR A 143 -0.34 12.23 8.17
CA TYR A 143 -0.82 13.59 8.34
C TYR A 143 -2.13 13.66 9.13
N LEU A 144 -3.10 12.78 8.83
CA LEU A 144 -4.35 12.69 9.58
C LEU A 144 -4.11 12.32 11.05
N THR A 145 -3.15 11.44 11.31
CA THR A 145 -2.74 11.08 12.68
C THR A 145 -2.21 12.29 13.43
N TYR A 146 -1.27 13.04 12.82
CA TYR A 146 -0.77 14.29 13.39
C TYR A 146 -1.90 15.30 13.68
N ARG A 147 -2.90 15.40 12.79
CA ARG A 147 -4.04 16.29 13.04
C ARG A 147 -4.94 15.79 14.17
N ALA A 148 -5.18 14.48 14.26
CA ALA A 148 -5.92 13.90 15.37
C ALA A 148 -5.27 14.19 16.73
N GLU A 149 -3.94 14.09 16.82
CA GLU A 149 -3.17 14.45 18.02
C GLU A 149 -3.40 15.90 18.44
N ASN A 150 -3.36 16.84 17.49
CA ASN A 150 -3.59 18.26 17.76
C ASN A 150 -5.03 18.56 18.20
N ILE A 151 -6.02 17.85 17.66
CA ILE A 151 -7.43 17.96 18.11
C ILE A 151 -7.53 17.54 19.58
N ILE A 152 -6.87 16.46 19.97
CA ILE A 152 -6.83 15.97 21.36
C ILE A 152 -6.15 17.01 22.28
N GLU A 153 -5.07 17.63 21.82
CA GLU A 153 -4.34 18.66 22.55
C GLU A 153 -5.01 20.05 22.50
N ASN A 154 -6.19 20.17 21.87
CA ASN A 154 -6.91 21.42 21.65
C ASN A 154 -6.05 22.52 20.98
N ARG A 155 -5.21 22.12 20.02
CA ARG A 155 -4.36 23.02 19.23
C ARG A 155 -4.93 23.21 17.83
N HIS A 156 -5.43 24.40 17.54
CA HIS A 156 -5.93 24.74 16.21
C HIS A 156 -4.82 24.68 15.15
N ILE A 157 -5.12 24.05 14.01
CA ILE A 157 -4.23 24.02 12.85
C ILE A 157 -4.91 24.82 11.72
N GLU A 158 -4.28 25.89 11.27
CA GLU A 158 -4.86 26.84 10.29
C GLU A 158 -4.92 26.34 8.84
N LYS A 159 -4.32 25.18 8.51
CA LYS A 159 -4.20 24.75 7.11
C LYS A 159 -5.34 23.84 6.67
N GLU A 160 -6.33 24.43 6.03
CA GLU A 160 -7.15 23.72 5.05
C GLU A 160 -6.31 23.44 3.79
N ARG A 161 -6.11 22.16 3.49
CA ARG A 161 -5.70 21.76 2.13
C ARG A 161 -6.95 21.58 1.28
N SER A 162 -6.93 22.13 0.07
CA SER A 162 -7.92 21.77 -0.93
C SER A 162 -7.69 20.31 -1.35
N PHE A 163 -8.70 19.47 -1.08
CA PHE A 163 -8.68 18.08 -1.47
C PHE A 163 -8.88 17.96 -2.96
N LYS A 164 -7.81 17.64 -3.69
CA LYS A 164 -7.88 17.15 -5.06
C LYS A 164 -7.36 15.72 -5.10
N TYR A 165 -8.20 14.76 -4.74
CA TYR A 165 -8.04 13.40 -5.25
C TYR A 165 -9.36 12.60 -5.23
N SER A 166 -9.32 11.44 -5.91
CA SER A 166 -10.43 10.61 -6.36
C SER A 166 -10.29 9.17 -5.84
N GLY A 167 -10.49 8.98 -4.53
CA GLY A 167 -10.40 7.68 -3.88
C GLY A 167 -11.32 7.51 -2.67
N SER A 168 -11.23 6.33 -2.03
CA SER A 168 -12.06 6.00 -0.86
C SER A 168 -11.62 6.74 0.41
N LEU A 169 -10.33 7.07 0.52
CA LEU A 169 -9.75 7.83 1.62
C LEU A 169 -10.31 9.25 1.69
N ASP A 170 -10.67 9.88 0.57
CA ASP A 170 -11.18 11.26 0.55
C ASP A 170 -12.51 11.40 1.29
N LYS A 171 -13.40 10.40 1.17
CA LYS A 171 -14.65 10.38 1.95
C LYS A 171 -14.36 10.31 3.44
N PHE A 172 -13.39 9.49 3.86
CA PHE A 172 -12.96 9.43 5.25
C PHE A 172 -12.39 10.77 5.70
N ILE A 173 -11.53 11.38 4.88
CA ILE A 173 -10.92 12.67 5.16
C ILE A 173 -12.01 13.74 5.39
N ILE A 174 -12.98 13.87 4.48
CA ILE A 174 -14.08 14.84 4.63
C ILE A 174 -14.83 14.61 5.96
N LYS A 175 -15.14 13.34 6.29
CA LYS A 175 -15.79 13.02 7.57
C LYS A 175 -14.91 13.32 8.78
N PHE A 176 -13.61 13.12 8.67
CA PHE A 176 -12.64 13.48 9.69
C PHE A 176 -12.63 14.99 9.93
N TYR A 177 -12.60 15.82 8.88
CA TYR A 177 -12.71 17.28 9.00
C TYR A 177 -14.04 17.72 9.63
N THR A 178 -15.17 17.12 9.23
CA THR A 178 -16.46 17.42 9.87
C THR A 178 -16.45 17.07 11.37
N MET A 179 -15.74 16.01 11.76
CA MET A 179 -15.59 15.65 13.17
C MET A 179 -14.70 16.64 13.92
N GLU A 180 -13.59 17.04 13.32
CA GLU A 180 -12.68 18.08 13.83
C GLU A 180 -13.44 19.38 14.12
N GLU A 181 -14.19 19.89 13.14
CA GLU A 181 -14.99 21.11 13.27
C GLU A 181 -16.01 21.02 14.42
N ARG A 182 -16.74 19.91 14.52
CA ARG A 182 -17.73 19.69 15.60
C ARG A 182 -17.08 19.65 16.97
N ILE A 183 -15.89 19.05 17.10
CA ILE A 183 -15.16 19.00 18.37
C ILE A 183 -14.77 20.42 18.79
N TYR A 184 -14.17 21.20 17.90
CA TYR A 184 -13.79 22.57 18.22
C TYR A 184 -14.99 23.46 18.57
N ASN A 185 -16.10 23.33 17.84
CA ASN A 185 -17.34 24.05 18.15
C ASN A 185 -17.86 23.68 19.55
N ASN A 186 -17.87 22.38 19.90
CA ASN A 186 -18.29 21.94 21.24
C ASN A 186 -17.35 22.45 22.33
N ILE A 187 -16.03 22.49 22.09
CA ILE A 187 -15.06 23.06 23.04
C ILE A 187 -15.34 24.55 23.26
N GLY A 188 -15.63 25.30 22.19
CA GLY A 188 -16.01 26.71 22.27
C GLY A 188 -17.28 26.93 23.11
N LEU A 189 -18.34 26.15 22.84
CA LEU A 189 -19.59 26.20 23.61
C LEU A 189 -19.36 25.88 25.10
N LEU A 190 -18.55 24.86 25.41
CA LEU A 190 -18.21 24.52 26.79
C LEU A 190 -17.43 25.63 27.51
N GLN A 191 -16.57 26.37 26.80
CA GLN A 191 -15.88 27.53 27.37
C GLN A 191 -16.85 28.68 27.66
N GLU A 192 -17.79 28.94 26.76
CA GLU A 192 -18.84 29.95 26.94
C GLU A 192 -19.73 29.61 28.15
N GLU A 193 -20.21 28.36 28.24
CA GLU A 193 -20.99 27.87 29.38
C GLU A 193 -20.22 28.02 30.71
N LYS A 194 -18.93 27.71 30.71
CA LYS A 194 -18.06 27.86 31.89
C LYS A 194 -17.95 29.32 32.34
N ILE A 195 -17.79 30.26 31.40
CA ILE A 195 -17.73 31.70 31.71
C ILE A 195 -19.08 32.18 32.24
N ASN A 196 -20.17 31.76 31.61
CA ASN A 196 -21.52 32.11 32.05
C ASN A 196 -21.78 31.63 33.49
N LEU A 197 -21.46 30.37 33.80
CA LEU A 197 -21.61 29.83 35.15
C LEU A 197 -20.77 30.60 36.18
N LYS A 198 -19.53 30.99 35.83
CA LYS A 198 -18.69 31.83 36.71
C LYS A 198 -19.34 33.18 36.99
N ASN A 199 -19.91 33.82 35.97
CA ASN A 199 -20.59 35.12 36.12
C ASN A 199 -21.82 34.98 37.02
N ILE A 200 -22.67 33.96 36.80
CA ILE A 200 -23.82 33.66 37.66
C ILE A 200 -23.40 33.46 39.12
N ILE A 201 -22.33 32.70 39.38
CA ILE A 201 -21.82 32.47 40.73
C ILE A 201 -21.32 33.78 41.37
N ASN A 202 -20.62 34.62 40.60
CA ASN A 202 -20.16 35.93 41.08
C ASN A 202 -21.34 36.84 41.42
N ASP A 203 -22.37 36.86 40.57
CA ASP A 203 -23.57 37.67 40.79
C ASP A 203 -24.33 37.20 42.03
N ILE A 204 -24.54 35.89 42.20
CA ILE A 204 -25.14 35.32 43.42
C ILE A 204 -24.29 35.67 44.65
N SER A 205 -22.97 35.55 44.55
CA SER A 205 -22.07 35.89 45.66
C SER A 205 -22.18 37.37 46.04
N HIS A 206 -22.26 38.27 45.06
CA HIS A 206 -22.51 39.69 45.30
C HIS A 206 -23.90 39.93 45.93
N GLN A 207 -24.93 39.28 45.40
CA GLN A 207 -26.31 39.36 45.90
C GLN A 207 -26.44 38.85 47.34
N LEU A 208 -25.63 37.88 47.77
CA LEU A 208 -25.62 37.37 49.15
C LEU A 208 -24.71 38.18 50.08
N LYS A 209 -23.58 38.68 49.59
CA LYS A 209 -22.62 39.43 50.41
C LYS A 209 -23.23 40.73 50.93
N THR A 210 -23.96 41.45 50.09
CA THR A 210 -24.59 42.73 50.47
C THR A 210 -25.57 42.60 51.64
N PRO A 211 -26.61 41.75 51.59
CA PRO A 211 -27.55 41.59 52.71
C PRO A 211 -26.87 41.00 53.95
N LEU A 212 -25.89 40.09 53.78
CA LEU A 212 -25.17 39.53 54.93
C LEU A 212 -24.32 40.59 55.65
N MET A 213 -23.67 41.49 54.91
CA MET A 213 -22.94 42.63 55.50
C MET A 213 -23.89 43.61 56.20
N ALA A 214 -25.07 43.86 55.64
CA ALA A 214 -26.09 44.67 56.30
C ALA A 214 -26.54 44.03 57.63
N ILE A 215 -26.86 42.73 57.64
CA ILE A 215 -27.22 41.98 58.85
C ILE A 215 -26.08 42.00 59.89
N SER A 216 -24.84 41.79 59.44
CA SER A 216 -23.67 41.86 60.34
C SER A 216 -23.52 43.24 60.95
N MET A 217 -23.68 44.31 60.14
CA MET A 217 -23.62 45.69 60.62
C MET A 217 -24.75 45.99 61.61
N TYR A 218 -25.97 45.53 61.36
CA TYR A 218 -27.08 45.68 62.31
C TYR A 218 -26.77 44.96 63.64
N ASN A 219 -26.20 43.77 63.58
CA ASN A 219 -25.79 43.02 64.77
C ASN A 219 -24.65 43.73 65.53
N ASP A 220 -23.66 44.27 64.82
CA ASP A 220 -22.56 45.04 65.42
C ASP A 220 -23.08 46.31 66.13
N ILE A 221 -24.02 47.04 65.52
CA ILE A 221 -24.67 48.21 66.15
C ILE A 221 -25.37 47.82 67.44
N LEU A 222 -26.19 46.75 67.41
CA LEU A 222 -26.90 46.25 68.60
C LEU A 222 -25.95 45.79 69.71
N LYS A 223 -24.81 45.21 69.33
CA LYS A 223 -23.80 44.72 70.27
C LYS A 223 -23.00 45.85 70.93
N ASP A 224 -22.69 46.90 70.19
CA ASP A 224 -21.96 48.08 70.69
C ASP A 224 -22.85 48.98 71.56
N HIS A 225 -24.16 48.96 71.35
CA HIS A 225 -25.13 49.77 72.10
C HIS A 225 -26.03 48.90 73.00
N ARG A 226 -25.44 47.92 73.70
CA ARG A 226 -26.14 46.98 74.58
C ARG A 226 -26.90 47.59 75.77
N GLU A 227 -26.66 48.87 76.06
CA GLU A 227 -27.29 49.62 77.17
C GLU A 227 -28.36 50.62 76.68
N MET A 228 -28.78 50.54 75.40
CA MET A 228 -29.90 51.35 74.88
C MET A 228 -31.22 51.05 75.61
N GLU A 229 -32.07 52.08 75.74
CA GLU A 229 -33.44 51.93 76.25
C GLU A 229 -34.26 51.03 75.31
N ASN A 230 -35.16 50.20 75.86
CA ASN A 230 -35.88 49.20 75.06
C ASN A 230 -36.66 49.82 73.88
N ASP A 231 -37.19 51.02 74.05
CA ASP A 231 -37.95 51.73 73.01
C ASP A 231 -37.07 52.09 71.79
N ASP A 232 -35.78 52.40 72.00
CA ASP A 232 -34.83 52.72 70.93
C ASP A 232 -34.40 51.46 70.16
N VAL A 233 -34.29 50.33 70.86
CA VAL A 233 -34.03 49.02 70.24
C VAL A 233 -35.21 48.58 69.38
N ASP A 234 -36.44 48.73 69.87
CA ASP A 234 -37.66 48.42 69.13
C ASP A 234 -37.81 49.31 67.89
N ASN A 235 -37.48 50.60 68.00
CA ASN A 235 -37.52 51.51 66.86
C ASN A 235 -36.47 51.13 65.79
N PHE A 236 -35.25 50.77 66.21
CA PHE A 236 -34.20 50.30 65.29
C PHE A 236 -34.57 48.99 64.58
N ILE A 237 -35.16 48.02 65.30
CA ILE A 237 -35.65 46.77 64.72
C ILE A 237 -36.75 47.05 63.69
N ASN A 238 -37.69 47.95 63.98
CA ASN A 238 -38.75 48.34 63.06
C ASN A 238 -38.20 49.01 61.78
N LEU A 239 -37.20 49.90 61.91
CA LEU A 239 -36.49 50.52 60.79
C LEU A 239 -35.68 49.52 59.95
N SER A 240 -35.23 48.41 60.54
CA SER A 240 -34.48 47.35 59.82
C SER A 240 -35.36 46.33 59.08
N ASN A 241 -36.68 46.37 59.30
CA ASN A 241 -37.67 45.49 58.67
C ASN A 241 -38.32 46.09 57.40
N GLU A 242 -38.07 47.37 57.09
CA GLU A 242 -38.40 48.03 55.81
C GLU A 242 -37.25 47.93 54.80
#